data_AF-A0A6I6N1Z6-F1
#
_entry.id   AF-A0A6I6N1Z6-F1
#
_cell.length_a   1.000
_cell.length_b   1.000
_cell.length_c   1.000
_cell.angle_alpha   90.00
_cell.angle_beta   90.00
_cell.angle_gamma   90.00
#
_symmetry.space_group_name_H-M   'P 1'
#
loop_
_entity.id
_entity.type
_entity.pdbx_description
1 polymer ?
#
loop_
_entity_poly.entity_id
_entity_poly.type
_entity_poly.pdbx_seq_one_letter_code
_entity_poly.pdbx_strand_id
1 'polypeptide(L)'
;MGVLRGLRRYRLGGWLPTVGRGGPARPRGRPWLNFGGRSFNSAQELLLFTLYRHLVPRVEEIVLFTGFNNLGLARLPRWMQGDSGAFFNGHEYLEQVRELRIRQRRAAGQSRRAARREPQRPSADQAVPDLDGQLTAAVELTLRHLDTWRLLAEGLGARLTFVLQPLAPWVRERPATEEQLLFDELDAIANFGRAYGDICTIEAGRRYVDQLRGGCDKLGVPFLDMNPVLGGAIDADDWIFVDRIHFTDHGHDIVAGLLADRLSLR
;
A
#
# COMPACT_ATOMS: atom_id res chain seq x y z
N MET A 1 3.50 -1.84 -3.91
CA MET A 1 4.58 -1.95 -4.94
C MET A 1 4.98 -3.43 -5.07
N GLY A 2 4.37 -4.21 -5.97
CA GLY A 2 4.78 -5.60 -6.20
C GLY A 2 5.87 -5.67 -7.26
N VAL A 3 6.99 -6.36 -7.02
CA VAL A 3 8.08 -6.48 -7.99
C VAL A 3 8.33 -7.95 -8.37
N LEU A 4 8.35 -8.24 -9.67
CA LEU A 4 8.42 -9.59 -10.25
C LEU A 4 9.58 -9.73 -11.26
N ARG A 5 10.29 -10.87 -11.28
CA ARG A 5 11.53 -11.10 -12.07
C ARG A 5 11.35 -12.09 -13.23
N GLY A 6 11.54 -11.72 -14.51
CA GLY A 6 11.31 -12.62 -15.68
C GLY A 6 12.52 -12.91 -16.61
N LEU A 7 12.44 -14.00 -17.39
CA LEU A 7 13.42 -14.42 -18.44
C LEU A 7 13.04 -13.91 -19.87
N ARG A 8 14.04 -13.46 -20.66
CA ARG A 8 13.92 -12.92 -22.05
C ARG A 8 13.46 -13.99 -23.07
N ARG A 9 12.96 -13.72 -24.29
CA ARG A 9 13.04 -12.62 -25.29
C ARG A 9 11.73 -12.60 -26.10
N TYR A 10 11.15 -11.43 -26.37
CA TYR A 10 10.48 -11.14 -27.65
C TYR A 10 10.64 -9.65 -27.99
N ARG A 11 11.12 -9.36 -29.21
CA ARG A 11 10.98 -8.07 -29.87
C ARG A 11 9.64 -8.10 -30.58
N LEU A 12 8.68 -7.28 -30.17
CA LEU A 12 7.64 -6.72 -31.05
C LEU A 12 7.21 -5.36 -30.51
N GLY A 13 7.30 -4.35 -31.39
CA GLY A 13 6.62 -3.05 -31.39
C GLY A 13 6.23 -2.37 -30.08
N GLY A 14 7.04 -1.37 -29.70
CA GLY A 14 6.52 -0.04 -29.35
C GLY A 14 5.82 0.17 -28.01
N TRP A 15 6.57 0.12 -26.91
CA TRP A 15 6.41 1.04 -25.76
C TRP A 15 7.79 1.19 -25.11
N LEU A 16 8.36 2.40 -25.15
CA LEU A 16 9.63 2.74 -24.50
C LEU A 16 9.38 2.94 -23.00
N PRO A 17 10.08 2.24 -22.08
CA PRO A 17 10.27 2.78 -20.74
C PRO A 17 11.29 3.93 -20.83
N THR A 18 10.98 5.04 -20.19
CA THR A 18 11.87 6.18 -19.98
C THR A 18 13.13 5.71 -19.26
N VAL A 19 14.23 5.60 -20.02
CA VAL A 19 15.58 5.52 -19.47
C VAL A 19 15.98 6.95 -19.08
N GLY A 20 15.97 7.25 -17.78
CA GLY A 20 16.56 8.48 -17.27
C GLY A 20 18.01 8.60 -17.72
N ARG A 21 18.34 9.68 -18.45
CA ARG A 21 19.71 10.01 -18.83
C ARG A 21 20.36 10.75 -17.66
N GLY A 22 21.49 10.25 -17.14
CA GLY A 22 22.38 11.09 -16.31
C GLY A 22 23.23 10.43 -15.22
N GLY A 23 23.08 9.14 -14.90
CA GLY A 23 23.89 8.47 -13.86
C GLY A 23 24.90 7.45 -14.40
N PRO A 24 25.99 7.13 -13.67
CA PRO A 24 26.96 6.12 -14.08
C PRO A 24 26.28 4.78 -14.33
N ALA A 25 26.72 4.08 -15.38
CA ALA A 25 26.09 2.87 -15.90
C ALA A 25 25.88 1.81 -14.80
N ARG A 26 24.63 1.61 -14.37
CA ARG A 26 24.26 0.50 -13.49
C ARG A 26 24.56 -0.83 -14.20
N PRO A 27 25.04 -1.87 -13.49
CA PRO A 27 25.23 -3.19 -14.06
C PRO A 27 23.94 -3.66 -14.73
N ARG A 28 24.05 -4.35 -15.88
CA ARG A 28 22.89 -4.89 -16.61
C ARG A 28 22.27 -6.07 -15.83
N GLY A 29 21.60 -5.75 -14.72
CA GLY A 29 20.79 -6.67 -13.94
C GLY A 29 19.59 -7.18 -14.74
N ARG A 30 18.98 -8.27 -14.29
CA ARG A 30 17.76 -8.81 -14.92
C ARG A 30 16.62 -7.78 -14.79
N PRO A 31 15.74 -7.65 -15.81
CA PRO A 31 14.68 -6.67 -15.78
C PRO A 31 13.64 -7.01 -14.69
N TRP A 32 13.15 -5.98 -14.02
CA TRP A 32 12.07 -6.04 -13.05
C TRP A 32 10.77 -5.56 -13.68
N LEU A 33 9.67 -6.25 -13.36
CA LEU A 33 8.32 -5.80 -13.67
C LEU A 33 7.72 -5.23 -12.39
N ASN A 34 7.29 -3.97 -12.45
CA ASN A 34 6.59 -3.33 -11.35
C ASN A 34 5.08 -3.43 -11.59
N PHE A 35 4.40 -4.11 -10.68
CA PHE A 35 2.94 -4.18 -10.60
C PHE A 35 2.49 -3.33 -9.42
N GLY A 36 2.40 -2.02 -9.67
CA GLY A 36 1.96 -1.03 -8.69
C GLY A 36 0.66 -0.37 -9.14
N GLY A 37 -0.25 -0.18 -8.19
CA GLY A 37 -1.43 0.65 -8.35
C GLY A 37 -1.44 1.75 -7.29
N ARG A 38 -1.89 2.94 -7.66
CA ARG A 38 -2.02 4.05 -6.71
C ARG A 38 -3.06 3.70 -5.66
N SER A 39 -2.67 3.80 -4.39
CA SER A 39 -3.55 3.61 -3.23
C SER A 39 -4.27 2.26 -3.17
N PHE A 40 -3.67 1.22 -3.76
CA PHE A 40 -4.26 -0.13 -3.74
C PHE A 40 -4.13 -0.76 -2.36
N ASN A 41 -5.21 -1.39 -1.92
CA ASN A 41 -5.20 -2.35 -0.83
C ASN A 41 -4.66 -3.71 -1.31
N SER A 42 -4.40 -4.65 -0.40
CA SER A 42 -3.79 -5.94 -0.77
C SER A 42 -4.67 -6.83 -1.68
N ALA A 43 -6.00 -6.69 -1.64
CA ALA A 43 -6.88 -7.39 -2.58
C ALA A 43 -6.77 -6.81 -4.00
N GLN A 44 -6.69 -5.48 -4.12
CA GLN A 44 -6.55 -4.81 -5.41
C GLN A 44 -5.20 -5.13 -6.07
N GLU A 45 -4.13 -5.23 -5.27
CA GLU A 45 -2.81 -5.70 -5.76
C GLU A 45 -2.88 -7.14 -6.28
N LEU A 46 -3.54 -8.03 -5.54
CA LEU A 46 -3.76 -9.43 -5.94
C LEU A 46 -4.60 -9.53 -7.22
N LEU A 47 -5.71 -8.79 -7.31
CA LEU A 47 -6.57 -8.75 -8.49
C LEU A 47 -5.83 -8.23 -9.72
N LEU A 48 -5.03 -7.17 -9.56
CA LEU A 48 -4.22 -6.64 -10.65
C LEU A 48 -3.29 -7.74 -11.21
N PHE A 49 -2.57 -8.45 -10.34
CA PHE A 49 -1.68 -9.50 -10.79
C PHE A 49 -2.42 -10.65 -11.48
N THR A 50 -3.54 -11.12 -10.93
CA THR A 50 -4.27 -12.26 -11.50
C THR A 50 -4.88 -11.92 -12.85
N LEU A 51 -5.46 -10.72 -13.01
CA LEU A 51 -6.03 -10.26 -14.29
C LEU A 51 -4.97 -10.17 -15.40
N TYR A 52 -3.77 -9.71 -15.06
CA TYR A 52 -2.68 -9.53 -16.03
C TYR A 52 -1.68 -10.69 -16.06
N ARG A 53 -1.92 -11.77 -15.31
CA ARG A 53 -0.98 -12.90 -15.20
C ARG A 53 -0.57 -13.43 -16.58
N HIS A 54 -1.49 -13.49 -17.54
CA HIS A 54 -1.22 -13.95 -18.90
C HIS A 54 -0.15 -13.16 -19.67
N LEU A 55 0.13 -11.90 -19.27
CA LEU A 55 1.19 -11.07 -19.84
C LEU A 55 2.51 -11.18 -19.09
N VAL A 56 2.49 -11.76 -17.88
CA VAL A 56 3.67 -11.90 -17.05
C VAL A 56 4.47 -13.12 -17.52
N PRO A 57 5.77 -12.99 -17.84
CA PRO A 57 6.61 -14.14 -18.14
C PRO A 57 6.75 -15.06 -16.92
N ARG A 58 7.44 -16.19 -17.05
CA ARG A 58 7.81 -16.99 -15.88
C ARG A 58 8.65 -16.12 -14.94
N VAL A 59 8.29 -16.12 -13.65
CA VAL A 59 8.98 -15.35 -12.62
C VAL A 59 9.62 -16.23 -11.56
N GLU A 60 10.80 -15.82 -11.08
CA GLU A 60 11.54 -16.55 -10.03
C GLU A 60 11.27 -16.01 -8.63
N GLU A 61 10.96 -14.71 -8.53
CA GLU A 61 10.77 -13.99 -7.27
C GLU A 61 9.55 -13.07 -7.36
N ILE A 62 8.78 -13.04 -6.28
CA ILE A 62 7.68 -12.12 -6.00
C ILE A 62 8.00 -11.35 -4.72
N VAL A 63 8.18 -10.04 -4.85
CA VAL A 63 8.38 -9.14 -3.71
C VAL A 63 7.12 -8.30 -3.56
N LEU A 64 6.38 -8.49 -2.47
CA LEU A 64 5.24 -7.64 -2.12
C LEU A 64 5.71 -6.50 -1.22
N PHE A 65 6.08 -5.37 -1.81
CA PHE A 65 6.46 -4.16 -1.06
C PHE A 65 5.23 -3.28 -0.82
N THR A 66 4.52 -3.52 0.28
CA THR A 66 3.15 -2.99 0.54
C THR A 66 2.86 -2.93 2.04
N GLY A 67 1.59 -2.76 2.43
CA GLY A 67 1.10 -2.93 3.80
C GLY A 67 0.35 -1.71 4.35
N PHE A 68 0.84 -0.49 4.06
CA PHE A 68 0.30 0.72 4.67
C PHE A 68 -1.18 1.00 4.32
N ASN A 69 -1.60 0.80 3.07
CA ASN A 69 -2.96 1.18 2.66
C ASN A 69 -4.04 0.38 3.39
N ASN A 70 -3.79 -0.90 3.69
CA ASN A 70 -4.70 -1.68 4.51
C ASN A 70 -4.86 -1.06 5.91
N LEU A 71 -3.76 -0.61 6.51
CA LEU A 71 -3.77 0.08 7.81
C LEU A 71 -4.52 1.41 7.74
N GLY A 72 -4.20 2.25 6.76
CA GLY A 72 -4.86 3.54 6.59
C GLY A 72 -6.37 3.43 6.34
N LEU A 73 -6.81 2.40 5.61
CA LEU A 73 -8.21 2.17 5.28
C LEU A 73 -8.99 1.45 6.39
N ALA A 74 -8.31 0.77 7.32
CA ALA A 74 -8.94 0.12 8.47
C ALA A 74 -9.62 1.11 9.43
N ARG A 75 -9.30 2.42 9.34
CA ARG A 75 -9.98 3.50 10.08
C ARG A 75 -11.42 3.74 9.61
N LEU A 76 -11.77 3.33 8.39
CA LEU A 76 -13.13 3.53 7.90
C LEU A 76 -14.14 2.74 8.74
N PRO A 77 -15.39 3.21 8.91
CA PRO A 77 -16.44 2.41 9.53
C PRO A 77 -16.62 1.07 8.81
N ARG A 78 -16.95 -0.01 9.53
CA ARG A 78 -17.06 -1.37 8.98
C ARG A 78 -17.95 -1.45 7.73
N TRP A 79 -19.05 -0.70 7.70
CA TRP A 79 -19.96 -0.69 6.54
C TRP A 79 -19.30 -0.19 5.24
N MET A 80 -18.21 0.58 5.33
CA MET A 80 -17.44 1.06 4.17
C MET A 80 -16.28 0.15 3.80
N GLN A 81 -15.85 -0.75 4.70
CA GLN A 81 -14.67 -1.58 4.48
C GLN A 81 -14.93 -2.71 3.48
N GLY A 82 -16.15 -3.26 3.43
CA GLY A 82 -16.45 -4.43 2.60
C GLY A 82 -15.62 -5.66 2.98
N ASP A 83 -15.79 -6.76 2.23
CA ASP A 83 -15.17 -8.04 2.61
C ASP A 83 -13.66 -8.07 2.37
N SER A 84 -13.18 -7.40 1.32
CA SER A 84 -11.79 -7.40 0.88
C SER A 84 -11.06 -6.06 1.08
N GLY A 85 -11.60 -5.22 1.97
CA GLY A 85 -11.08 -3.88 2.24
C GLY A 85 -11.64 -2.81 1.30
N ALA A 86 -11.67 -1.58 1.81
CA ALA A 86 -12.15 -0.43 1.06
C ALA A 86 -11.17 -0.08 -0.07
N PHE A 87 -11.62 0.73 -1.01
CA PHE A 87 -10.73 1.42 -1.94
C PHE A 87 -10.58 2.88 -1.53
N PHE A 88 -9.46 3.48 -1.87
CA PHE A 88 -9.17 4.88 -1.57
C PHE A 88 -10.23 5.81 -2.17
N ASN A 89 -10.65 6.83 -1.41
CA ASN A 89 -11.78 7.72 -1.74
C ASN A 89 -13.14 7.01 -1.94
N GLY A 90 -13.30 5.76 -1.48
CA GLY A 90 -14.57 5.04 -1.57
C GLY A 90 -15.74 5.74 -0.87
N HIS A 91 -15.47 6.48 0.20
CA HIS A 91 -16.49 7.27 0.90
C HIS A 91 -17.11 8.34 -0.01
N GLU A 92 -16.30 9.04 -0.83
CA GLU A 92 -16.78 10.07 -1.77
C GLU A 92 -17.68 9.44 -2.83
N TYR A 93 -17.28 8.28 -3.36
CA TYR A 93 -18.10 7.53 -4.31
C TYR A 93 -19.45 7.14 -3.69
N LEU A 94 -19.44 6.62 -2.46
CA LEU A 94 -20.65 6.19 -1.76
C LEU A 94 -21.59 7.37 -1.47
N GLU A 95 -21.05 8.53 -1.07
CA GLU A 95 -21.83 9.76 -0.89
C GLU A 95 -22.44 10.27 -2.19
N GLN A 96 -21.69 10.26 -3.30
CA GLN A 96 -22.22 10.66 -4.60
C GLN A 96 -23.33 9.72 -5.08
N VAL A 97 -23.14 8.41 -4.95
CA VAL A 97 -24.18 7.41 -5.27
C VAL A 97 -25.43 7.61 -4.42
N ARG A 98 -25.25 7.91 -3.13
CA ARG A 98 -26.35 8.19 -2.20
C ARG A 98 -27.13 9.43 -2.63
N GLU A 99 -26.46 10.54 -2.93
CA GLU A 99 -27.11 11.76 -3.38
C GLU A 99 -27.83 11.57 -4.73
N LEU A 100 -27.26 10.81 -5.66
CA LEU A 100 -27.93 10.43 -6.91
C LEU A 100 -29.20 9.62 -6.66
N ARG A 101 -29.16 8.63 -5.76
CA ARG A 101 -30.35 7.84 -5.37
C ARG A 101 -31.45 8.71 -4.75
N ILE A 102 -31.08 9.67 -3.89
CA ILE A 102 -32.02 10.62 -3.30
C ILE A 102 -32.69 11.45 -4.40
N ARG A 103 -31.92 11.96 -5.37
CA ARG A 103 -32.46 12.74 -6.50
C ARG A 103 -33.42 11.92 -7.35
N GLN A 104 -33.07 10.68 -7.69
CA GLN A 104 -33.92 9.77 -8.47
C GLN A 104 -35.25 9.47 -7.75
N ARG A 105 -35.21 9.17 -6.44
CA ARG A 105 -36.43 8.94 -5.63
C ARG A 105 -37.35 10.16 -5.59
N ARG A 106 -36.77 11.36 -5.51
CA ARG A 106 -37.55 12.61 -5.57
C ARG A 106 -38.17 12.84 -6.94
N ALA A 107 -37.43 12.57 -8.02
CA ALA A 107 -37.95 12.63 -9.38
C ALA A 107 -39.10 11.62 -9.60
N ALA A 108 -39.06 10.48 -8.92
CA ALA A 108 -40.13 9.48 -8.90
C ALA A 108 -41.32 9.82 -7.96
N GLY A 109 -41.40 11.04 -7.43
CA GLY A 109 -42.55 11.52 -6.65
C GLY A 109 -42.48 11.28 -5.14
N GLN A 110 -41.37 10.76 -4.59
CA GLN A 110 -41.24 10.61 -3.13
C GLN A 110 -41.02 11.96 -2.44
N SER A 111 -41.60 12.10 -1.24
CA SER A 111 -41.35 13.27 -0.38
C SER A 111 -39.87 13.36 0.02
N ARG A 112 -39.38 14.57 0.33
CA ARG A 112 -37.98 14.79 0.75
C ARG A 112 -37.56 13.92 1.94
N ARG A 113 -38.48 13.71 2.91
CA ARG A 113 -38.24 12.87 4.09
C ARG A 113 -38.18 11.39 3.72
N ALA A 114 -39.06 10.92 2.85
CA ALA A 114 -39.07 9.53 2.38
C ALA A 114 -37.83 9.21 1.54
N ALA A 115 -37.44 10.10 0.63
CA ALA A 115 -36.30 9.91 -0.26
C ALA A 115 -34.95 9.78 0.50
N ARG A 116 -34.83 10.49 1.64
CA ARG A 116 -33.65 10.49 2.53
C ARG A 116 -33.66 9.37 3.58
N ARG A 117 -34.72 8.57 3.65
CA ARG A 117 -34.77 7.45 4.61
C ARG A 117 -33.75 6.39 4.18
N GLU A 118 -32.82 6.10 5.07
CA GLU A 118 -31.86 5.01 4.90
C GLU A 118 -32.24 3.80 5.76
N PRO A 119 -31.86 2.59 5.34
CA PRO A 119 -31.89 1.43 6.21
C PRO A 119 -31.06 1.75 7.47
N GLN A 120 -31.65 1.50 8.63
CA GLN A 120 -30.94 1.68 9.89
C GLN A 120 -29.85 0.61 9.96
N ARG A 121 -28.59 1.03 9.93
CA ARG A 121 -27.44 0.13 10.10
C ARG A 121 -27.17 -0.08 11.59
N PRO A 122 -26.63 -1.25 11.99
CA PRO A 122 -26.17 -1.45 13.36
C PRO A 122 -25.18 -0.33 13.76
N SER A 123 -25.32 0.19 14.99
CA SER A 123 -24.43 1.23 15.51
C SER A 123 -22.95 0.82 15.46
N ALA A 124 -22.67 -0.45 15.74
CA ALA A 124 -21.34 -1.03 15.68
C ALA A 124 -20.68 -0.90 14.30
N ASP A 125 -21.45 -0.95 13.22
CA ASP A 125 -20.89 -0.84 11.87
C ASP A 125 -20.53 0.60 11.49
N GLN A 126 -21.11 1.58 12.20
CA GLN A 126 -20.90 3.02 11.99
C GLN A 126 -19.71 3.57 12.78
N ALA A 127 -19.25 2.87 13.81
CA ALA A 127 -18.13 3.32 14.64
C ALA A 127 -16.81 3.28 13.86
N VAL A 128 -15.99 4.31 14.05
CA VAL A 128 -14.59 4.34 13.62
C VAL A 128 -13.79 3.46 14.59
N PRO A 129 -13.05 2.44 14.11
CA PRO A 129 -12.25 1.60 14.99
C PRO A 129 -11.15 2.41 15.69
N ASP A 130 -10.83 2.04 16.93
CA ASP A 130 -9.64 2.54 17.62
C ASP A 130 -8.35 1.99 17.00
N LEU A 131 -7.18 2.44 17.47
CA LEU A 131 -5.90 2.03 16.92
C LEU A 131 -5.73 0.50 16.94
N ASP A 132 -6.14 -0.17 18.02
CA ASP A 132 -5.98 -1.62 18.18
C ASP A 132 -6.87 -2.39 17.22
N GLY A 133 -8.12 -1.95 17.06
CA GLY A 133 -9.03 -2.47 16.05
C GLY A 133 -8.53 -2.23 14.63
N GLN A 134 -7.96 -1.06 14.34
CA GLN A 134 -7.36 -0.74 13.04
C GLN A 134 -6.18 -1.68 12.73
N LEU A 135 -5.25 -1.83 13.67
CA LEU A 135 -4.09 -2.71 13.52
C LEU A 135 -4.53 -4.15 13.27
N THR A 136 -5.41 -4.68 14.11
CA THR A 136 -5.91 -6.06 14.02
C THR A 136 -6.56 -6.31 12.66
N ALA A 137 -7.52 -5.46 12.27
CA ALA A 137 -8.24 -5.63 11.01
C ALA A 137 -7.32 -5.53 9.79
N ALA A 138 -6.36 -4.59 9.80
CA ALA A 138 -5.41 -4.41 8.72
C ALA A 138 -4.46 -5.61 8.60
N VAL A 139 -3.97 -6.15 9.71
CA VAL A 139 -3.11 -7.34 9.74
C VAL A 139 -3.87 -8.56 9.22
N GLU A 140 -5.06 -8.84 9.78
CA GLU A 140 -5.89 -9.98 9.37
C GLU A 140 -6.18 -9.95 7.86
N LEU A 141 -6.58 -8.78 7.36
CA LEU A 141 -6.88 -8.60 5.94
C LEU A 141 -5.64 -8.81 5.06
N THR A 142 -4.49 -8.28 5.49
CA THR A 142 -3.22 -8.42 4.78
C THR A 142 -2.78 -9.88 4.72
N LEU A 143 -2.79 -10.58 5.85
CA LEU A 143 -2.36 -11.98 5.95
C LEU A 143 -3.29 -12.93 5.16
N ARG A 144 -4.59 -12.66 5.18
CA ARG A 144 -5.56 -13.44 4.38
C ARG A 144 -5.26 -13.35 2.89
N HIS A 145 -4.97 -12.15 2.38
CA HIS A 145 -4.58 -11.99 0.97
C HIS A 145 -3.16 -12.50 0.71
N LEU A 146 -2.25 -12.40 1.69
CA LEU A 146 -0.90 -12.96 1.60
C LEU A 146 -0.90 -14.48 1.47
N ASP A 147 -1.80 -15.19 2.15
CA ASP A 147 -1.93 -16.64 1.98
C ASP A 147 -2.38 -17.01 0.56
N THR A 148 -3.24 -16.19 -0.06
CA THR A 148 -3.58 -16.37 -1.48
C THR A 148 -2.37 -16.12 -2.38
N TRP A 149 -1.58 -15.08 -2.09
CA TRP A 149 -0.31 -14.85 -2.79
C TRP A 149 0.67 -16.02 -2.63
N ARG A 150 0.76 -16.62 -1.44
CA ARG A 150 1.59 -17.80 -1.17
C ARG A 150 1.21 -18.96 -2.07
N LEU A 151 -0.07 -19.32 -2.10
CA LEU A 151 -0.58 -20.39 -2.97
C LEU A 151 -0.32 -20.11 -4.46
N LEU A 152 -0.49 -18.85 -4.89
CA LEU A 152 -0.17 -18.44 -6.26
C LEU A 152 1.33 -18.56 -6.57
N ALA A 153 2.19 -18.09 -5.68
CA ALA A 153 3.64 -18.16 -5.85
C ALA A 153 4.13 -19.61 -5.92
N GLU A 154 3.61 -20.49 -5.04
CA GLU A 154 3.85 -21.93 -5.07
C GLU A 154 3.45 -22.55 -6.41
N GLY A 155 2.24 -22.26 -6.90
CA GLY A 155 1.78 -22.75 -8.21
C GLY A 155 2.59 -22.23 -9.40
N LEU A 156 3.25 -21.08 -9.25
CA LEU A 156 4.15 -20.51 -10.26
C LEU A 156 5.59 -21.01 -10.15
N GLY A 157 5.93 -21.72 -9.06
CA GLY A 157 7.30 -22.07 -8.72
C GLY A 157 8.17 -20.84 -8.47
N ALA A 158 7.59 -19.78 -7.92
CA ALA A 158 8.26 -18.53 -7.58
C ALA A 158 8.43 -18.41 -6.06
N ARG A 159 9.52 -17.79 -5.61
CA ARG A 159 9.68 -17.40 -4.21
C ARG A 159 8.82 -16.18 -3.92
N LEU A 160 8.23 -16.12 -2.73
CA LEU A 160 7.44 -14.98 -2.27
C LEU A 160 8.10 -14.38 -1.04
N THR A 161 8.29 -13.06 -1.04
CA THR A 161 8.74 -12.29 0.11
C THR A 161 7.78 -11.14 0.36
N PHE A 162 7.28 -11.01 1.59
CA PHE A 162 6.55 -9.83 2.03
C PHE A 162 7.53 -8.78 2.56
N VAL A 163 7.43 -7.56 2.05
CA VAL A 163 8.23 -6.43 2.53
C VAL A 163 7.28 -5.32 2.96
N LEU A 164 7.33 -4.94 4.23
CA LEU A 164 6.60 -3.77 4.69
C LEU A 164 7.25 -2.52 4.11
N GLN A 165 6.49 -1.74 3.33
CA GLN A 165 6.97 -0.44 2.84
C GLN A 165 7.25 0.48 4.03
N PRO A 166 8.33 1.29 3.98
CA PRO A 166 8.63 2.19 5.06
C PRO A 166 7.79 3.46 4.95
N LEU A 167 7.59 4.14 6.08
CA LEU A 167 6.96 5.45 6.15
C LEU A 167 7.91 6.41 6.87
N ALA A 168 7.91 7.68 6.47
CA ALA A 168 8.75 8.69 7.12
C ALA A 168 8.68 8.65 8.67
N PRO A 169 7.49 8.67 9.30
CA PRO A 169 7.38 8.63 10.77
C PRO A 169 7.77 7.30 11.42
N TRP A 170 7.98 6.24 10.65
CA TRP A 170 8.42 4.92 11.15
C TRP A 170 9.91 4.69 10.94
N VAL A 171 10.52 5.43 10.00
CA VAL A 171 11.95 5.37 9.68
C VAL A 171 12.79 6.15 10.69
N ARG A 172 12.34 7.37 11.05
CA ARG A 172 13.05 8.26 11.98
C ARG A 172 12.09 9.16 12.75
N GLU A 173 12.52 9.60 13.94
CA GLU A 173 11.73 10.50 14.80
C GLU A 173 11.59 11.91 14.24
N ARG A 174 12.65 12.41 13.60
CA ARG A 174 12.70 13.76 13.02
C ARG A 174 12.91 13.65 11.52
N PRO A 175 12.02 14.22 10.70
CA PRO A 175 12.24 14.30 9.26
C PRO A 175 13.40 15.24 8.93
N ALA A 176 13.94 15.13 7.72
CA ALA A 176 14.89 16.11 7.19
C ALA A 176 14.23 17.49 7.04
N THR A 177 15.02 18.55 6.91
CA THR A 177 14.50 19.93 6.83
C THR A 177 13.49 20.11 5.69
N GLU A 178 13.82 19.60 4.50
CA GLU A 178 12.98 19.67 3.30
C GLU A 178 11.69 18.87 3.47
N GLU A 179 11.78 17.69 4.10
CA GLU A 179 10.62 16.87 4.42
C GLU A 179 9.69 17.58 5.40
N GLN A 180 10.24 18.18 6.46
CA GLN A 180 9.45 18.91 7.46
C GLN A 180 8.66 20.05 6.80
N LEU A 181 9.31 20.84 5.95
CA LEU A 181 8.65 21.93 5.22
C LEU A 181 7.47 21.43 4.37
N LEU A 182 7.65 20.31 3.66
CA LEU A 182 6.58 19.71 2.86
C LEU A 182 5.47 19.13 3.73
N PHE A 183 5.83 18.48 4.84
CA PHE A 183 4.87 17.88 5.75
C PHE A 183 3.99 18.94 6.41
N ASP A 184 4.56 20.08 6.79
CA ASP A 184 3.84 21.22 7.36
C ASP A 184 2.89 21.85 6.35
N GLU A 185 3.33 22.04 5.09
CA GLU A 185 2.48 22.55 4.02
C GLU A 185 1.32 21.60 3.72
N LEU A 186 1.59 20.28 3.66
CA LEU A 186 0.56 19.27 3.42
C LEU A 186 -0.43 19.18 4.58
N ASP A 187 0.00 19.38 5.82
CA ASP A 187 -0.90 19.43 6.98
C ASP A 187 -1.76 20.70 6.99
N ALA A 188 -1.27 21.81 6.42
CA ALA A 188 -2.05 23.03 6.26
C ALA A 188 -3.13 22.90 5.17
N ILE A 189 -2.85 22.16 4.09
CA ILE A 189 -3.77 21.97 2.96
C ILE A 189 -4.74 20.81 3.20
N ALA A 190 -4.25 19.72 3.79
CA ALA A 190 -4.97 18.47 3.96
C ALA A 190 -5.02 18.06 5.43
N ASN A 191 -6.12 17.42 5.82
CA ASN A 191 -6.32 16.99 7.20
C ASN A 191 -5.60 15.67 7.51
N PHE A 192 -4.34 15.53 7.08
CA PHE A 192 -3.57 14.28 7.14
C PHE A 192 -3.38 13.81 8.59
N GLY A 193 -3.05 14.72 9.51
CA GLY A 193 -2.95 14.43 10.94
C GLY A 193 -4.25 13.86 11.54
N ARG A 194 -5.42 14.32 11.08
CA ARG A 194 -6.72 13.78 11.52
C ARG A 194 -7.07 12.44 10.86
N ALA A 195 -6.56 12.18 9.66
CA ALA A 195 -6.82 10.94 8.94
C ALA A 195 -5.90 9.80 9.42
N TYR A 196 -4.65 10.09 9.76
CA TYR A 196 -3.62 9.06 9.99
C TYR A 196 -2.76 9.27 11.25
N GLY A 197 -2.97 10.33 12.04
CA GLY A 197 -2.08 10.69 13.16
C GLY A 197 -1.83 9.56 14.16
N ASP A 198 -2.86 8.79 14.48
CA ASP A 198 -2.85 7.67 15.42
C ASP A 198 -1.91 6.53 14.95
N ILE A 199 -1.85 6.28 13.63
CA ILE A 199 -1.03 5.22 13.01
C ILE A 199 0.36 5.71 12.59
N CYS A 200 0.57 7.02 12.50
CA CYS A 200 1.82 7.66 12.11
C CYS A 200 2.76 7.93 13.29
N THR A 201 2.80 7.00 14.26
CA THR A 201 3.80 7.01 15.35
C THR A 201 4.74 5.82 15.20
N ILE A 202 5.98 5.95 15.65
CA ILE A 202 6.95 4.83 15.69
C ILE A 202 6.37 3.65 16.45
N GLU A 203 5.68 3.91 17.56
CA GLU A 203 5.09 2.85 18.38
C GLU A 203 3.97 2.09 17.65
N ALA A 204 3.05 2.80 16.98
CA ALA A 204 2.04 2.16 16.15
C ALA A 204 2.68 1.34 15.02
N GLY A 205 3.74 1.87 14.39
CA GLY A 205 4.53 1.17 13.38
C GLY A 205 5.14 -0.13 13.91
N ARG A 206 5.78 -0.10 15.08
CA ARG A 206 6.36 -1.29 15.73
C ARG A 206 5.32 -2.35 16.03
N ARG A 207 4.18 -1.95 16.61
CA ARG A 207 3.07 -2.86 16.90
C ARG A 207 2.52 -3.51 15.63
N TYR A 208 2.44 -2.75 14.54
CA TYR A 208 1.99 -3.26 13.24
C TYR A 208 3.00 -4.27 12.64
N VAL A 209 4.29 -3.91 12.66
CA VAL A 209 5.40 -4.77 12.21
C VAL A 209 5.40 -6.11 12.93
N ASP A 210 5.28 -6.10 14.26
CA ASP A 210 5.38 -7.33 15.05
C ASP A 210 4.22 -8.29 14.77
N GLN A 211 3.00 -7.74 14.58
CA GLN A 211 1.84 -8.55 14.20
C GLN A 211 1.97 -9.11 12.76
N LEU A 212 2.43 -8.30 11.80
CA LEU A 212 2.69 -8.78 10.44
C LEU A 212 3.78 -9.85 10.42
N ARG A 213 4.88 -9.66 11.16
CA ARG A 213 5.98 -10.63 11.27
C ARG A 213 5.45 -11.96 11.80
N GLY A 214 4.77 -11.96 12.95
CA GLY A 214 4.20 -13.18 13.52
C GLY A 214 3.17 -13.87 12.61
N GLY A 215 2.45 -13.10 11.79
CA GLY A 215 1.57 -13.64 10.76
C GLY A 215 2.30 -14.28 9.59
N CYS A 216 3.32 -13.61 9.07
CA CYS A 216 4.16 -14.12 7.98
C CYS A 216 4.91 -15.39 8.39
N ASP A 217 5.43 -15.43 9.63
CA ASP A 217 6.10 -16.61 10.20
C ASP A 217 5.15 -17.82 10.22
N LYS A 218 3.88 -17.64 10.61
CA LYS A 218 2.85 -18.70 10.59
C LYS A 218 2.53 -19.18 9.17
N LEU A 219 2.58 -18.29 8.19
CA LEU A 219 2.37 -18.64 6.77
C LEU A 219 3.62 -19.23 6.10
N GLY A 220 4.77 -19.22 6.77
CA GLY A 220 6.05 -19.61 6.16
C GLY A 220 6.50 -18.64 5.06
N VAL A 221 6.05 -17.38 5.08
CA VAL A 221 6.42 -16.36 4.10
C VAL A 221 7.54 -15.49 4.69
N PRO A 222 8.71 -15.39 4.03
CA PRO A 222 9.76 -14.45 4.42
C PRO A 222 9.23 -13.01 4.57
N PHE A 223 9.57 -12.37 5.69
CA PHE A 223 9.16 -11.01 6.03
C PHE A 223 10.38 -10.09 6.18
N LEU A 224 10.32 -8.92 5.55
CA LEU A 224 11.30 -7.84 5.72
C LEU A 224 10.59 -6.55 6.13
N ASP A 225 10.99 -5.99 7.27
CA ASP A 225 10.61 -4.63 7.65
C ASP A 225 11.63 -3.65 7.06
N MET A 226 11.20 -2.80 6.12
CA MET A 226 12.08 -1.85 5.47
C MET A 226 12.35 -0.60 6.34
N ASN A 227 11.55 -0.33 7.37
CA ASN A 227 11.70 0.88 8.20
C ASN A 227 13.10 0.99 8.85
N PRO A 228 13.58 0.00 9.63
CA PRO A 228 14.91 0.06 10.23
C PRO A 228 16.03 -0.13 9.19
N VAL A 229 15.76 -0.81 8.07
CA VAL A 229 16.74 -0.99 6.99
C VAL A 229 17.04 0.33 6.31
N LEU A 230 16.01 1.11 5.99
CA LEU A 230 16.16 2.44 5.43
C LEU A 230 16.74 3.41 6.46
N GLY A 231 16.24 3.40 7.70
CA GLY A 231 16.71 4.30 8.77
C GLY A 231 18.19 4.13 9.12
N GLY A 232 18.74 2.92 8.97
CA GLY A 232 20.18 2.66 9.15
C GLY A 232 21.05 2.96 7.93
N ALA A 233 20.46 3.37 6.80
CA ALA A 233 21.16 3.58 5.53
C ALA A 233 21.16 5.05 5.07
N ILE A 234 20.51 5.95 5.82
CA ILE A 234 20.36 7.37 5.49
C ILE A 234 20.89 8.23 6.64
N ASP A 235 21.39 9.41 6.30
CA ASP A 235 21.76 10.45 7.24
C ASP A 235 20.55 11.30 7.67
N ALA A 236 20.72 12.09 8.73
CA ALA A 236 19.65 12.93 9.28
C ALA A 236 19.13 13.97 8.27
N ASP A 237 20.01 14.47 7.39
CA ASP A 237 19.70 15.53 6.43
C ASP A 237 19.29 14.96 5.05
N ASP A 238 19.29 13.64 4.85
CA ASP A 238 18.88 13.05 3.58
C ASP A 238 17.38 13.28 3.32
N TRP A 239 17.05 13.88 2.19
CA TRP A 239 15.67 14.10 1.74
C TRP A 239 15.13 12.89 0.96
N ILE A 240 14.40 12.03 1.67
CA ILE A 240 13.95 10.73 1.18
C ILE A 240 12.49 10.73 0.76
N PHE A 241 11.67 11.58 1.38
CA PHE A 241 10.22 11.56 1.26
C PHE A 241 9.65 12.88 0.71
N VAL A 242 8.66 12.81 -0.20
CA VAL A 242 7.89 13.99 -0.67
C VAL A 242 6.63 14.24 0.15
N ASP A 243 6.15 13.20 0.84
CA ASP A 243 5.15 13.25 1.91
C ASP A 243 5.42 12.06 2.87
N ARG A 244 4.61 11.85 3.90
CA ARG A 244 4.89 10.81 4.92
C ARG A 244 4.90 9.36 4.40
N ILE A 245 4.54 9.13 3.13
CA ILE A 245 4.34 7.81 2.52
C ILE A 245 5.20 7.64 1.26
N HIS A 246 5.33 8.67 0.43
CA HIS A 246 5.91 8.59 -0.90
C HIS A 246 7.35 9.11 -0.92
N PHE A 247 8.21 8.41 -1.66
CA PHE A 247 9.61 8.77 -1.80
C PHE A 247 9.84 9.88 -2.82
N THR A 248 10.99 10.56 -2.67
CA THR A 248 11.67 11.24 -3.77
C THR A 248 12.26 10.21 -4.75
N ASP A 249 12.70 10.65 -5.93
CA ASP A 249 13.44 9.78 -6.87
C ASP A 249 14.69 9.18 -6.20
N HIS A 250 15.37 9.99 -5.37
CA HIS A 250 16.51 9.56 -4.59
C HIS A 250 16.16 8.48 -3.56
N GLY A 251 15.05 8.67 -2.82
CA GLY A 251 14.54 7.67 -1.89
C GLY A 251 14.16 6.36 -2.59
N HIS A 252 13.54 6.44 -3.77
CA HIS A 252 13.26 5.27 -4.61
C HIS A 252 14.54 4.51 -4.98
N ASP A 253 15.59 5.21 -5.38
CA ASP A 253 16.86 4.61 -5.76
C ASP A 253 17.56 3.91 -4.59
N ILE A 254 17.58 4.54 -3.40
CA ILE A 254 18.14 3.96 -2.17
C ILE A 254 17.38 2.68 -1.81
N VAL A 255 16.05 2.77 -1.70
CA VAL A 255 15.21 1.64 -1.27
C VAL A 255 15.28 0.48 -2.27
N ALA A 256 15.32 0.77 -3.58
CA ALA A 256 15.51 -0.26 -4.60
C ALA A 256 16.87 -0.97 -4.46
N GLY A 257 17.93 -0.21 -4.16
CA GLY A 257 19.26 -0.77 -3.88
C GLY A 257 19.25 -1.67 -2.63
N LEU A 258 18.69 -1.17 -1.52
CA LEU A 258 18.57 -1.91 -0.26
C LEU A 258 17.76 -3.20 -0.44
N LEU A 259 16.63 -3.15 -1.16
CA LEU A 259 15.84 -4.33 -1.50
C LEU A 259 16.67 -5.36 -2.27
N ALA A 260 17.36 -4.92 -3.33
CA ALA A 260 18.18 -5.79 -4.15
C ALA A 260 19.27 -6.50 -3.32
N ASP A 261 19.82 -5.82 -2.33
CA ASP A 261 20.89 -6.34 -1.48
C ASP A 261 20.34 -7.32 -0.44
N ARG A 262 19.32 -6.90 0.31
CA ARG A 262 18.73 -7.68 1.40
C ARG A 262 18.10 -8.97 0.92
N LEU A 263 17.55 -8.98 -0.29
CA LEU A 263 16.90 -10.14 -0.88
C LEU A 263 17.80 -10.88 -1.88
N SER A 264 19.08 -10.49 -2.01
CA SER A 264 20.05 -11.11 -2.91
C SER A 264 19.55 -11.22 -4.36
N LEU A 265 19.06 -10.11 -4.90
CA LEU A 265 18.37 -10.05 -6.19
C LEU A 265 19.25 -9.55 -7.35
N ARG A 266 20.54 -9.30 -7.09
CA ARG A 266 21.51 -8.81 -8.07
C ARG A 266 21.82 -9.85 -9.16
#